data_AF-A0A522IFL6-F1
#
_entry.id   AF-A0A522IFL6-F1
#
_cell.length_a   1.000
_cell.length_b   1.000
_cell.length_c   1.000
_cell.angle_alpha   90.00
_cell.angle_beta   90.00
_cell.angle_gamma   90.00
#
_symmetry.space_group_name_H-M   'P 1'
#
loop_
_entity.id
_entity.type
_entity.pdbx_description
1 polymer ?
#
loop_
_entity_poly.entity_id
_entity_poly.type
_entity_poly.pdbx_seq_one_letter_code
_entity_poly.pdbx_strand_id
1 'polypeptide(L)' 'MTTEFTPFPPLARLAADLDAGRTTSRALVETALARIADPAGQGSTVFTHVDAARARAVADAHDRLRASGTVLS' A
#
# COMPACT_ATOMS: atom_id res chain seq x y z
N MET A 1 16.55 -20.31 -3.75
CA MET A 1 16.16 -19.06 -4.44
C MET A 1 16.05 -17.98 -3.38
N THR A 2 16.91 -16.97 -3.43
CA THR A 2 16.84 -15.80 -2.54
C THR A 2 15.82 -14.83 -3.11
N THR A 3 14.64 -14.74 -2.50
CA THR A 3 13.66 -13.71 -2.84
C THR A 3 14.23 -12.36 -2.40
N GLU A 4 14.60 -11.50 -3.34
CA GLU A 4 15.06 -10.15 -3.04
C GLU A 4 13.87 -9.32 -2.52
N PHE A 5 13.89 -8.99 -1.24
CA PHE A 5 12.84 -8.18 -0.62
C PHE A 5 13.18 -6.70 -0.77
N THR A 6 12.42 -5.97 -1.59
CA THR A 6 12.53 -4.51 -1.68
C THR A 6 11.57 -3.87 -0.66
N PRO A 7 12.07 -3.33 0.48
CA PRO A 7 11.20 -2.68 1.45
C PRO A 7 10.52 -1.44 0.86
N PHE A 8 9.36 -1.09 1.39
CA PHE A 8 8.81 0.23 1.12
C PHE A 8 9.73 1.31 1.70
N PRO A 9 9.70 2.54 1.16
CA PRO A 9 10.39 3.67 1.76
C PRO A 9 9.96 3.89 3.22
N PRO A 10 10.78 4.55 4.05
CA PRO A 10 10.41 4.91 5.41
C PRO A 10 9.07 5.66 5.46
N LEU A 11 8.31 5.49 6.55
CA LEU A 11 6.98 6.11 6.71
C LEU A 11 6.99 7.62 6.48
N ALA A 12 8.03 8.33 6.96
CA ALA A 12 8.19 9.77 6.74
C ALA A 12 8.31 10.13 5.26
N ARG A 13 8.99 9.29 4.46
CA ARG A 13 9.12 9.49 3.02
C ARG A 13 7.81 9.19 2.31
N LEU A 14 7.13 8.11 2.69
CA LEU A 14 5.80 7.78 2.16
C LEU A 14 4.77 8.87 2.45
N ALA A 15 4.76 9.45 3.65
CA ALA A 15 3.91 10.59 3.98
C ALA A 15 4.19 11.77 3.05
N ALA A 16 5.46 12.16 2.90
CA ALA A 16 5.85 13.22 1.98
C ALA A 16 5.55 12.91 0.50
N ASP A 17 5.59 11.63 0.08
CA ASP A 17 5.25 11.20 -1.28
C ASP A 17 3.73 11.22 -1.50
N LEU A 18 2.93 10.87 -0.49
CA LEU A 18 1.46 10.96 -0.51
C LEU A 18 0.99 12.42 -0.52
N ASP A 19 1.56 13.26 0.33
CA ASP A 19 1.21 14.68 0.42
C ASP A 19 1.60 15.44 -0.86
N ALA A 20 2.73 15.07 -1.48
CA ALA A 20 3.16 15.63 -2.74
C ALA A 20 2.48 15.00 -3.97
N GLY A 21 1.58 14.02 -3.79
CA GLY A 21 0.91 13.31 -4.89
C GLY A 21 1.85 12.47 -5.77
N ARG A 22 3.08 12.18 -5.32
CA ARG A 22 4.04 11.29 -6.01
C ARG A 22 3.63 9.82 -5.93
N THR A 23 2.81 9.47 -4.95
CA THR A 23 2.18 8.17 -4.82
C THR A 23 0.76 8.33 -4.27
N THR A 24 -0.01 7.25 -4.29
CA THR A 24 -1.37 7.21 -3.75
C THR A 24 -1.50 6.03 -2.80
N SER A 25 -2.43 6.12 -1.86
CA SER A 25 -2.79 5.01 -0.96
C SER A 25 -3.20 3.80 -1.80
N ARG A 26 -3.93 4.03 -2.91
CA ARG A 26 -4.29 2.99 -3.89
C ARG A 26 -3.06 2.26 -4.41
N ALA A 27 -2.03 3.00 -4.85
CA ALA A 27 -0.81 2.41 -5.42
C ALA A 27 -0.02 1.60 -4.40
N LEU A 28 0.05 2.06 -3.15
CA LEU A 28 0.70 1.34 -2.06
C LEU A 28 -0.05 0.03 -1.74
N VAL A 29 -1.39 0.07 -1.68
CA VAL A 29 -2.21 -1.12 -1.46
C VAL A 29 -2.07 -2.13 -2.60
N GLU A 30 -2.09 -1.69 -3.86
CA GLU A 30 -1.87 -2.63 -4.97
C GLU A 30 -0.49 -3.26 -4.95
N THR A 31 0.54 -2.49 -4.61
CA THR A 31 1.89 -3.03 -4.46
C THR A 31 1.95 -4.09 -3.35
N ALA A 32 1.29 -3.83 -2.22
CA ALA A 32 1.22 -4.79 -1.12
C ALA A 32 0.44 -6.06 -1.53
N LEU A 33 -0.73 -5.92 -2.15
CA LEU A 33 -1.53 -7.05 -2.62
C LEU A 33 -0.80 -7.90 -3.67
N ALA A 34 -0.07 -7.27 -4.59
CA ALA A 34 0.76 -7.97 -5.56
C ALA A 34 1.86 -8.80 -4.88
N ARG A 35 2.52 -8.25 -3.86
CA ARG A 35 3.53 -8.98 -3.06
C ARG A 35 2.92 -10.12 -2.25
N ILE A 36 1.70 -9.96 -1.76
CA ILE A 36 0.99 -11.03 -1.05
C ILE A 36 0.62 -12.16 -2.01
N ALA A 37 0.25 -11.84 -3.25
CA ALA A 37 -0.12 -12.82 -4.27
C ALA A 37 1.09 -13.46 -4.98
N ASP A 38 2.32 -12.98 -4.73
CA ASP A 38 3.53 -13.51 -5.35
C ASP A 38 3.75 -14.98 -4.94
N PRO A 39 3.73 -15.95 -5.88
CA PRO A 39 3.97 -17.36 -5.60
C PRO A 39 5.37 -17.67 -5.07
N ALA A 40 6.35 -16.81 -5.35
CA ALA A 40 7.71 -16.90 -4.82
C ALA A 40 7.86 -16.16 -3.47
N GLY A 41 6.82 -15.45 -3.04
CA GLY A 41 6.73 -14.76 -1.77
C GLY A 41 6.25 -15.67 -0.64
N GLN A 42 6.13 -15.08 0.55
CA GLN A 42 5.60 -15.75 1.74
C GLN A 42 4.16 -15.32 2.07
N GLY A 43 3.48 -14.64 1.13
CA GLY A 43 2.17 -14.05 1.37
C GLY A 43 1.09 -15.07 1.73
N SER A 44 1.02 -16.19 1.01
CA SER A 44 0.08 -17.28 1.30
C SER A 44 0.34 -17.99 2.62
N THR A 45 1.57 -17.94 3.14
CA THR A 45 1.96 -18.53 4.42
C THR A 45 1.65 -17.58 5.58
N VAL A 46 1.88 -16.29 5.41
CA VAL A 46 1.79 -15.28 6.47
C VAL A 46 0.36 -14.77 6.67
N PHE A 47 -0.40 -14.58 5.60
CA PHE A 47 -1.75 -14.04 5.67
C PHE A 47 -2.78 -15.16 5.69
N THR A 48 -3.55 -15.25 6.78
CA THR A 48 -4.66 -16.21 6.89
C THR A 48 -5.90 -15.76 6.11
N HIS A 49 -6.05 -14.46 5.89
CA HIS A 49 -7.13 -13.86 5.12
C HIS A 49 -6.70 -12.53 4.52
N VAL A 50 -7.13 -12.26 3.28
CA VAL A 50 -6.85 -11.02 2.55
C VAL A 50 -8.14 -10.49 1.93
N ASP A 51 -8.71 -9.43 2.52
CA ASP A 51 -9.82 -8.70 1.93
C ASP A 51 -9.29 -7.62 0.99
N ALA A 52 -8.96 -8.03 -0.23
CA ALA A 52 -8.45 -7.12 -1.24
C ALA A 52 -9.47 -6.01 -1.57
N ALA A 53 -10.75 -6.34 -1.73
CA ALA A 53 -11.75 -5.35 -2.13
C ALA A 53 -11.89 -4.23 -1.10
N ARG A 54 -11.96 -4.58 0.19
CA ARG A 54 -12.03 -3.59 1.27
C ARG A 54 -10.76 -2.76 1.38
N ALA A 55 -9.58 -3.39 1.25
CA ALA A 55 -8.31 -2.66 1.29
C ALA A 55 -8.25 -1.57 0.20
N ARG A 56 -8.72 -1.90 -1.01
CA ARG A 56 -8.80 -0.95 -2.13
C ARG A 56 -9.78 0.19 -1.84
N ALA A 57 -10.99 -0.13 -1.36
CA ALA A 57 -12.02 0.87 -1.05
C ALA A 57 -11.58 1.87 0.03
N VAL A 58 -10.87 1.39 1.06
CA VAL A 58 -10.32 2.25 2.12
C VAL A 58 -9.21 3.15 1.56
N ALA A 59 -8.32 2.61 0.74
CA ALA A 59 -7.28 3.39 0.08
C ALA A 59 -7.86 4.53 -0.78
N ASP A 60 -8.89 4.23 -1.57
CA ASP A 60 -9.60 5.22 -2.39
C ASP A 60 -10.27 6.31 -1.54
N ALA A 61 -10.80 5.96 -0.36
CA ALA A 61 -11.34 6.94 0.57
C ALA A 61 -10.25 7.87 1.12
N HIS A 62 -9.09 7.33 1.48
CA HIS A 62 -7.95 8.13 1.95
C HIS A 62 -7.37 9.03 0.86
N ASP A 63 -7.29 8.56 -0.37
CA ASP A 63 -6.83 9.38 -1.49
C ASP A 63 -7.80 10.53 -1.79
N ARG A 64 -9.11 10.28 -1.70
CA ARG A 64 -10.12 11.35 -1.80
C ARG A 64 -10.00 12.39 -0.68
N LEU A 65 -9.74 11.94 0.55
CA LEU A 65 -9.54 12.84 1.70
C LEU A 65 -8.30 13.73 1.53
N ARG A 66 -7.20 13.17 1.01
CA ARG A 66 -6.00 13.93 0.69
C ARG A 66 -6.22 14.92 -0.46
N ALA A 67 -6.94 14.49 -1.50
CA ALA A 67 -7.30 15.34 -2.63
C ALA A 67 -8.19 16.53 -2.22
N SER A 68 -9.00 16.40 -1.16
CA SER A 68 -9.81 17.50 -0.61
C SER A 68 -9.02 18.46 0.29
N GLY A 69 -7.69 18.33 0.37
CA GLY A 69 -6.82 19.20 1.19
C GLY A 69 -6.89 18.90 2.69
N THR A 70 -7.53 17.80 3.10
CA THR A 70 -7.52 17.35 4.49
C THR A 70 -6.25 16.54 4.72
N VAL A 71 -5.18 17.23 5.12
CA VAL A 71 -4.04 16.56 5.75
C VAL A 71 -4.56 16.01 7.08
N LEU A 72 -4.51 14.69 7.26
CA LEU A 72 -4.69 14.06 8.57
C LEU A 72 -3.52 14.54 9.44
N SER A 73 -3.71 15.67 10.13
CA SER A 73 -2.85 16.15 11.21
C SER A 73 -3.24 15.53 12.54
#